data_AF-A0A2M9JJ79-F1
#
_entry.id   AF-A0A2M9JJ79-F1
#
_cell.length_a   1.000
_cell.length_b   1.000
_cell.length_c   1.000
_cell.angle_alpha   90.00
_cell.angle_beta   90.00
_cell.angle_gamma   90.00
#
_symmetry.space_group_name_H-M   'P 1'
#
loop_
_entity.id
_entity.type
_entity.pdbx_description
1 polymer ?
#
loop_
_entity_poly.entity_id
_entity_poly.type
_entity_poly.pdbx_seq_one_letter_code
_entity_poly.pdbx_strand_id
1 'polypeptide(L)'
;MVPFQQGAPSKAKQAGQIPTNYTEGSGTIVGGRAANKATEAAPAAYPGGVVDRAVQLSSGEYEVHYIGVNWPHHVFVSQDFKVVGASSDWRPVR
;
A
#
# COMPACT_ATOMS: atom_id res chain seq x y z
N MET A 1 31.75 15.82 7.82
CA MET A 1 30.29 15.65 7.65
C MET A 1 30.03 15.33 6.19
N VAL A 2 29.32 14.25 5.88
CA VAL A 2 28.88 13.93 4.50
C VAL A 2 27.45 14.44 4.34
N PRO A 3 27.14 15.29 3.35
CA PRO A 3 25.77 15.75 3.13
C PRO A 3 24.86 14.58 2.76
N PHE A 4 23.68 14.51 3.38
CA PHE A 4 22.64 13.62 2.90
C PHE A 4 22.22 14.07 1.49
N GLN A 5 22.32 13.16 0.53
CA GLN A 5 21.72 13.33 -0.79
C GLN A 5 20.51 12.39 -0.86
N GLN A 6 19.32 12.98 -0.90
CA GLN A 6 18.10 12.22 -1.13
C GLN A 6 18.16 11.57 -2.53
N GLY A 7 17.86 10.28 -2.60
CA GLY A 7 17.71 9.58 -3.88
C GLY A 7 16.53 10.13 -4.69
N ALA A 8 16.53 9.89 -5.99
CA ALA A 8 15.39 10.21 -6.84
C ALA A 8 14.17 9.34 -6.44
N PRO A 9 12.95 9.89 -6.38
CA PRO A 9 11.75 9.10 -6.15
C PRO A 9 11.56 8.06 -7.26
N SER A 10 10.99 6.91 -6.91
CA SER A 10 10.60 5.89 -7.89
C SER A 10 9.57 6.42 -8.87
N LYS A 11 9.63 5.94 -10.12
CA LYS A 11 8.61 6.27 -11.12
C LYS A 11 7.25 5.74 -10.67
N ALA A 12 6.22 6.57 -10.85
CA ALA A 12 4.84 6.16 -10.61
C ALA A 12 4.51 4.90 -11.43
N LYS A 13 3.98 3.88 -10.75
CA LYS A 13 3.59 2.60 -11.36
C LYS A 13 2.38 2.05 -10.64
N GLN A 14 1.43 1.54 -11.41
CA GLN A 14 0.20 0.92 -10.94
C GLN A 14 0.02 -0.47 -11.56
N ALA A 15 -0.65 -1.36 -10.86
CA ALA A 15 -1.07 -2.66 -11.34
C ALA A 15 -2.44 -3.02 -10.76
N GLY A 16 -3.30 -3.68 -11.55
CA GLY A 16 -4.60 -4.15 -11.10
C GLY A 16 -5.60 -3.01 -10.83
N GLN A 17 -6.52 -3.26 -9.90
CA GLN A 17 -7.60 -2.36 -9.52
C GLN A 17 -7.16 -1.46 -8.37
N ILE A 18 -7.17 -0.15 -8.63
CA ILE A 18 -6.96 0.89 -7.62
C ILE A 18 -8.32 1.48 -7.26
N PRO A 19 -8.69 1.58 -5.98
CA PRO A 19 -9.96 2.19 -5.58
C PRO A 19 -10.12 3.60 -6.17
N THR A 20 -11.29 3.87 -6.75
CA THR A 20 -11.61 5.18 -7.33
C THR A 20 -11.50 6.26 -6.26
N ASN A 21 -10.83 7.38 -6.57
CA ASN A 21 -10.60 8.50 -5.65
C ASN A 21 -9.79 8.13 -4.38
N TYR A 22 -9.01 7.06 -4.43
CA TYR A 22 -8.07 6.74 -3.36
C TYR A 22 -7.15 7.93 -3.05
N THR A 23 -7.00 8.20 -1.76
CA THR A 23 -6.06 9.17 -1.20
C THR A 23 -5.25 8.45 -0.13
N GLU A 24 -3.92 8.62 -0.17
CA GLU A 24 -3.02 7.99 0.79
C GLU A 24 -3.40 8.31 2.24
N GLY A 25 -3.39 7.27 3.09
CA GLY A 25 -3.73 7.41 4.50
C GLY A 25 -5.23 7.62 4.78
N SER A 26 -6.08 7.52 3.76
CA SER A 26 -7.53 7.45 3.96
C SER A 26 -7.96 6.13 4.60
N GLY A 27 -9.16 6.12 5.19
CA GLY A 27 -9.70 4.93 5.86
C GLY A 27 -9.39 4.87 7.35
N THR A 28 -9.64 3.70 7.95
CA THR A 28 -9.48 3.45 9.39
C THR A 28 -8.45 2.35 9.61
N ILE A 29 -7.43 2.61 10.44
CA ILE A 29 -6.44 1.58 10.81
C ILE A 29 -7.17 0.39 11.45
N VAL A 30 -6.92 -0.81 10.91
CA VAL A 30 -7.49 -2.05 11.44
C VAL A 30 -6.48 -2.80 12.30
N GLY A 31 -7.01 -3.60 13.23
CA GLY A 31 -6.24 -4.52 14.07
C GLY A 31 -6.76 -5.96 13.96
N GLY A 32 -6.18 -6.84 14.79
CA GLY A 32 -6.64 -8.23 14.94
C GLY A 32 -6.68 -9.02 13.64
N ARG A 33 -7.73 -9.83 13.46
CA ARG A 33 -7.83 -10.76 12.32
C ARG A 33 -7.83 -10.07 10.95
N ALA A 34 -8.45 -8.90 10.85
CA ALA A 34 -8.50 -8.16 9.58
C ALA A 34 -7.10 -7.66 9.20
N ALA A 35 -6.38 -7.05 10.14
CA ALA A 35 -5.01 -6.61 9.93
C ALA A 35 -4.10 -7.79 9.55
N ASN A 36 -4.13 -8.89 10.30
CA ASN A 36 -3.28 -10.05 10.02
C ASN A 36 -3.46 -10.58 8.60
N LYS A 37 -4.71 -10.76 8.16
CA LYS A 37 -4.99 -11.29 6.83
C LYS A 37 -4.63 -10.33 5.70
N ALA A 38 -4.87 -9.03 5.87
CA ALA A 38 -4.45 -8.04 4.88
C ALA A 38 -2.92 -7.97 4.79
N THR A 39 -2.25 -7.96 5.95
CA THR A 39 -0.78 -7.98 6.07
C THR A 39 -0.16 -9.22 5.44
N GLU A 40 -0.76 -10.40 5.59
CA GLU A 40 -0.27 -11.64 4.97
C GLU A 40 -0.42 -11.65 3.44
N ALA A 41 -1.48 -11.00 2.91
CA ALA A 41 -1.76 -10.99 1.48
C ALA A 41 -0.71 -10.21 0.66
N ALA A 42 -0.21 -9.10 1.19
CA ALA A 42 0.74 -8.23 0.48
C ALA A 42 2.10 -8.90 0.14
N PRO A 43 2.87 -9.44 1.11
CA PRO A 43 4.15 -10.09 0.82
C PRO A 43 4.01 -11.40 0.03
N ALA A 44 2.85 -12.06 0.11
CA ALA A 44 2.55 -13.21 -0.73
C ALA A 44 2.45 -12.83 -2.23
N ALA A 45 1.93 -11.64 -2.54
CA ALA A 45 1.82 -11.14 -3.92
C ALA A 45 3.07 -10.35 -4.38
N TYR A 46 3.69 -9.61 -3.47
CA TYR A 46 4.83 -8.73 -3.74
C TYR A 46 5.95 -8.98 -2.72
N PRO A 47 6.83 -9.97 -2.92
CA PRO A 47 7.85 -10.31 -1.94
C PRO A 47 8.86 -9.19 -1.66
N GLY A 48 9.43 -9.18 -0.45
CA GLY A 48 10.60 -8.37 -0.09
C GLY A 48 10.34 -7.05 0.63
N GLY A 49 9.08 -6.61 0.73
CA GLY A 49 8.70 -5.44 1.52
C GLY A 49 8.21 -5.80 2.92
N VAL A 50 7.91 -4.77 3.69
CA VAL A 50 7.39 -4.85 5.06
C VAL A 50 6.09 -4.06 5.12
N VAL A 51 5.12 -4.61 5.85
CA VAL A 51 3.85 -3.91 6.14
C VAL A 51 4.01 -3.17 7.47
N ASP A 52 3.83 -1.86 7.47
CA ASP A 52 3.81 -1.05 8.69
C ASP A 52 2.37 -0.83 9.20
N ARG A 53 1.37 -0.80 8.31
CA ARG A 53 -0.05 -0.71 8.67
C ARG A 53 -0.99 -1.26 7.59
N ALA A 54 -2.19 -1.63 8.01
CA ALA A 54 -3.33 -1.88 7.15
C ALA A 54 -4.50 -0.96 7.56
N VAL A 55 -5.15 -0.34 6.58
CA VAL A 55 -6.33 0.51 6.77
C VAL A 55 -7.51 -0.08 6.00
N GLN A 56 -8.71 -0.02 6.57
CA GLN A 56 -9.95 -0.32 5.86
C GLN A 56 -10.49 0.97 5.24
N LEU A 57 -10.70 0.94 3.93
CA LEU A 57 -11.27 2.02 3.15
C LEU A 57 -12.79 2.08 3.34
N SER A 58 -13.43 3.18 2.95
CA SER A 58 -14.89 3.32 3.03
C SER A 58 -15.65 2.33 2.14
N SER A 59 -15.02 1.81 1.09
CA SER A 59 -15.53 0.69 0.27
C SER A 59 -15.50 -0.65 1.01
N GLY A 60 -14.82 -0.72 2.16
CA GLY A 60 -14.58 -1.93 2.96
C GLY A 60 -13.39 -2.76 2.49
N GLU A 61 -12.80 -2.44 1.34
CA GLU A 61 -11.47 -2.95 0.92
C GLU A 61 -10.40 -2.45 1.88
N TYR A 62 -9.21 -3.07 1.81
CA TYR A 62 -8.06 -2.69 2.60
C TYR A 62 -6.97 -2.09 1.72
N GLU A 63 -6.32 -1.05 2.24
CA GLU A 63 -5.01 -0.61 1.76
C GLU A 63 -3.97 -1.10 2.78
N VAL A 64 -2.98 -1.82 2.27
CA VAL A 64 -1.81 -2.25 3.00
C VAL A 64 -0.67 -1.34 2.59
N HIS A 65 -0.17 -0.57 3.55
CA HIS A 65 0.99 0.29 3.34
C HIS A 65 2.25 -0.59 3.39
N TYR A 66 3.09 -0.47 2.36
CA TYR A 66 4.16 -1.39 2.05
C TYR A 66 5.47 -0.61 1.84
N ILE A 67 6.47 -0.94 2.64
CA ILE A 67 7.75 -0.21 2.72
C ILE A 67 8.93 -1.16 2.52
N GLY A 68 10.14 -0.60 2.40
CA GLY A 68 11.38 -1.37 2.25
C GLY A 68 11.65 -1.90 0.84
N VAL A 69 10.76 -1.63 -0.12
CA VAL A 69 10.93 -1.93 -1.55
C VAL A 69 10.74 -0.68 -2.40
N ASN A 70 11.32 -0.68 -3.60
CA ASN A 70 11.18 0.44 -4.54
C ASN A 70 9.75 0.58 -5.10
N TRP A 71 9.00 -0.52 -5.09
CA TRP A 71 7.61 -0.66 -5.53
C TRP A 71 7.08 -2.05 -5.09
N PRO A 72 5.81 -2.23 -4.70
CA PRO A 72 4.78 -1.19 -4.51
C PRO A 72 4.90 -0.46 -3.16
N HIS A 73 4.25 0.70 -3.05
CA HIS A 73 4.12 1.43 -1.78
C HIS A 73 2.76 1.18 -1.12
N HIS A 74 1.70 1.00 -1.92
CA HIS A 74 0.38 0.63 -1.43
C HIS A 74 -0.08 -0.65 -2.13
N VAL A 75 -0.63 -1.60 -1.38
CA VAL A 75 -1.23 -2.83 -1.91
C VAL A 75 -2.70 -2.85 -1.53
N PHE A 76 -3.58 -2.99 -2.52
CA PHE A 76 -5.02 -3.01 -2.33
C PHE A 76 -5.53 -4.44 -2.24
N VAL A 77 -6.32 -4.70 -1.21
CA VAL A 77 -6.80 -6.03 -0.84
C VAL A 77 -8.32 -6.00 -0.70
N SER A 78 -9.02 -6.94 -1.32
CA SER A 78 -10.48 -7.05 -1.24
C SER A 78 -10.96 -7.41 0.17
N GLN A 79 -12.28 -7.31 0.39
CA GLN A 79 -12.93 -7.76 1.63
C GLN A 79 -12.69 -9.25 1.94
N ASP A 80 -12.44 -10.06 0.90
CA ASP A 80 -12.11 -11.49 1.00
C ASP A 80 -10.59 -11.77 1.13
N PHE A 81 -9.80 -10.72 1.39
CA PHE A 81 -8.35 -10.79 1.57
C PHE A 81 -7.59 -11.30 0.32
N LYS A 82 -8.02 -10.85 -0.86
CA LYS A 82 -7.33 -11.08 -2.13
C LYS A 82 -6.69 -9.79 -2.62
N VAL A 83 -5.43 -9.85 -3.05
CA VAL A 83 -4.78 -8.69 -3.67
C VAL A 83 -5.48 -8.39 -4.99
N VAL A 84 -5.96 -7.15 -5.14
CA VAL A 84 -6.67 -6.67 -6.33
C VAL A 84 -5.87 -5.62 -7.11
N GLY A 85 -4.96 -4.91 -6.45
CA GLY A 85 -4.10 -3.94 -7.09
C GLY A 85 -2.92 -3.50 -6.24
N ALA A 86 -2.03 -2.71 -6.83
CA ALA A 86 -0.91 -2.11 -6.15
C ALA A 86 -0.45 -0.85 -6.86
N SER A 87 0.05 0.11 -6.09
CA SER A 87 0.51 1.38 -6.63
C SER A 87 1.71 1.94 -5.86
N SER A 88 2.32 2.96 -6.43
CA SER A 88 3.35 3.77 -5.78
C SER A 88 2.87 5.20 -5.56
N ASP A 89 1.56 5.39 -5.45
CA ASP A 89 0.91 6.67 -5.70
C ASP A 89 1.12 7.66 -4.54
N TRP A 90 2.33 8.17 -4.43
CA TRP A 90 2.53 9.57 -4.11
C TRP A 90 1.94 10.40 -5.27
N ARG A 91 0.73 10.94 -5.10
CA ARG A 91 0.22 11.97 -6.01
C ARG A 91 0.79 13.32 -5.55
N PRO A 92 1.62 14.03 -6.35
CA PRO A 92 1.83 15.44 -6.10
C PRO A 92 0.48 16.11 -6.31
N VAL A 93 0.00 16.83 -5.31
CA VAL A 93 -1.09 17.79 -5.47
C VAL A 93 -0.65 18.72 -6.61
N ARG A 94 -1.44 18.75 -7.69
CA ARG A 94 -1.26 19.73 -8.76
C ARG A 94 -1.79 21.08 -8.30
#